data_AF-A0A936TNZ1-F1
#
_entry.id   AF-A0A936TNZ1-F1
#
_cell.length_a   1.000
_cell.length_b   1.000
_cell.length_c   1.000
_cell.angle_alpha   90.00
_cell.angle_beta   90.00
_cell.angle_gamma   90.00
#
_symmetry.space_group_name_H-M   'P 1'
#
loop_
_entity.id
_entity.type
_entity.pdbx_description
1 polymer ?
#
loop_
_entity_poly.entity_id
_entity_poly.type
_entity_poly.pdbx_seq_one_letter_code
_entity_poly.pdbx_strand_id
1 'polypeptide(L)'
;MELPRLKVGDSGDEVARLQDRLELHGMEVSPEERKRRFFGPSTREAISGFQKAHGIDQSCEVCEKTAVLLLSPPETAVFRPGTKPMPASTVVVGADVSRFPRPLPDAPSRPLPPDGDLSRVEGRIFFDHGLPANGVSLRLYSKGFGGAERRLGEIKTDDQGFYALPYSAGGKQANLEVRVVDAQGKEIPLSATKFNAGKQEKLNLVVPASVRPLAAEYQRLTGDLAKQIDELSTLAGTRESDERQDLTLLHQATGWDARLIAFAATASKLSTETGIPQDTLYALFRAGLPSDKQQLAFVSVGAMEKALVKAREAGIVSLSDQQVAGVKTAFEDFARATRRAAKAPGALSSFGDLLIRSGLDDNEQHAFESVYFSHRGAIC
;
A
#
# COMPACT_ATOMS: atom_id res chain seq x y z
N MET A 1 -3.60 -44.06 1.17
CA MET A 1 -2.89 -44.62 0.00
C MET A 1 -1.55 -43.93 -0.07
N GLU A 2 -0.48 -44.64 0.31
CA GLU A 2 0.89 -44.12 0.32
C GLU A 2 1.40 -44.00 -1.11
N LEU A 3 2.03 -42.88 -1.45
CA LEU A 3 2.78 -42.75 -2.69
C LEU A 3 4.21 -43.22 -2.40
N PRO A 4 4.73 -44.25 -3.10
CA PRO A 4 6.13 -44.63 -2.96
C PRO A 4 7.05 -43.49 -3.43
N ARG A 5 8.30 -43.51 -2.93
CA ARG A 5 9.34 -42.52 -3.27
C ARG A 5 9.68 -42.62 -4.77
N LEU A 6 9.07 -41.77 -5.59
CA LEU A 6 9.33 -41.68 -7.02
C LEU A 6 10.62 -40.87 -7.28
N LYS A 7 11.39 -41.28 -8.28
CA LYS A 7 12.63 -40.60 -8.71
C LYS A 7 12.56 -40.18 -10.18
N VAL A 8 13.47 -39.29 -10.55
CA VAL A 8 13.71 -38.93 -11.95
C VAL A 8 14.00 -40.19 -12.76
N GLY A 9 13.25 -40.38 -13.84
CA GLY A 9 13.38 -41.54 -14.70
C GLY A 9 12.33 -42.62 -14.48
N ASP A 10 11.52 -42.52 -13.43
CA ASP A 10 10.40 -43.46 -13.22
C ASP A 10 9.26 -43.19 -14.21
N SER A 11 8.60 -44.27 -14.63
CA SER A 11 7.41 -44.20 -15.49
C SER A 11 6.33 -45.13 -15.00
N GLY A 12 5.08 -44.67 -14.97
CA GLY A 12 3.95 -45.51 -14.59
C GLY A 12 2.73 -44.71 -14.13
N ASP A 13 1.68 -45.43 -13.74
CA ASP A 13 0.41 -44.81 -13.32
C ASP A 13 0.55 -43.98 -12.04
N GLU A 14 1.57 -44.23 -11.23
CA GLU A 14 1.90 -43.44 -10.04
C GLU A 14 2.44 -42.05 -10.41
N VAL A 15 3.26 -41.98 -11.46
CA VAL A 15 3.77 -40.71 -12.01
C VAL A 15 2.62 -39.92 -12.63
N ALA A 16 1.69 -40.59 -13.32
CA ALA A 16 0.50 -39.93 -13.86
C ALA A 16 -0.35 -39.29 -12.74
N ARG A 17 -0.58 -40.01 -11.62
CA ARG A 17 -1.30 -39.47 -10.44
C ARG A 17 -0.56 -38.34 -9.74
N LEU A 18 0.77 -38.31 -9.82
CA LEU A 18 1.58 -37.21 -9.32
C LEU A 18 1.43 -35.97 -10.20
N GLN A 19 1.55 -36.15 -11.52
CA GLN A 19 1.42 -35.08 -12.52
C GLN A 19 0.02 -34.46 -12.52
N ASP A 20 -1.04 -35.26 -12.45
CA ASP A 20 -2.42 -34.77 -12.38
C ASP A 20 -2.67 -33.93 -11.11
N ARG A 21 -2.00 -34.23 -9.99
CA ARG A 21 -2.13 -33.44 -8.75
C ARG A 21 -1.27 -32.18 -8.76
N LEU A 22 -0.09 -32.22 -9.37
CA LEU A 22 0.71 -31.02 -9.59
C LEU A 22 -0.06 -30.00 -10.45
N GLU A 23 -0.75 -30.46 -11.50
CA GLU A 23 -1.64 -29.63 -12.31
C GLU A 23 -2.80 -29.04 -11.48
N LEU A 24 -3.35 -29.84 -10.55
CA LEU A 24 -4.41 -29.40 -9.64
C LEU A 24 -3.96 -28.30 -8.65
N HIS A 25 -2.66 -28.28 -8.32
CA HIS A 25 -2.01 -27.21 -7.56
C HIS A 25 -1.46 -26.07 -8.43
N GLY A 26 -1.77 -26.06 -9.74
CA GLY A 26 -1.38 -24.99 -10.67
C GLY A 26 0.06 -25.07 -11.15
N MET A 27 0.73 -26.21 -10.98
CA MET A 27 2.09 -26.43 -11.50
C MET A 27 2.04 -26.99 -12.93
N GLU A 28 2.79 -26.37 -13.82
CA GLU A 28 2.78 -26.71 -15.24
C GLU A 28 3.73 -27.90 -15.52
N VAL A 29 3.19 -28.98 -16.09
CA VAL A 29 3.97 -30.17 -16.52
C VAL A 29 3.79 -30.34 -18.02
N SER A 30 4.88 -30.68 -18.73
CA SER A 30 4.83 -30.83 -20.18
C SER A 30 3.84 -31.93 -20.61
N PRO A 31 2.97 -31.66 -21.61
CA PRO A 31 2.00 -32.65 -22.09
C PRO A 31 2.66 -33.91 -22.68
N GLU A 32 3.92 -33.82 -23.14
CA GLU A 32 4.70 -34.96 -23.62
C GLU A 32 5.12 -35.91 -22.49
N GLU A 33 5.53 -35.37 -21.33
CA GLU A 33 5.87 -36.17 -20.14
C GLU A 33 4.62 -36.82 -19.53
N ARG A 34 3.50 -36.09 -19.55
CA ARG A 34 2.19 -36.60 -19.10
C ARG A 34 1.67 -37.73 -19.97
N LYS A 35 1.77 -37.58 -21.29
CA LYS A 35 1.36 -38.63 -22.25
C LYS A 35 2.22 -39.88 -22.11
N ARG A 36 3.51 -39.70 -21.81
CA ARG A 36 4.46 -40.80 -21.56
C ARG A 36 4.42 -41.34 -20.13
N ARG A 37 3.65 -40.71 -19.23
CA ARG A 37 3.58 -41.01 -17.79
C ARG A 37 4.98 -41.12 -17.17
N PHE A 38 5.89 -40.25 -17.61
CA PHE A 38 7.32 -40.32 -17.33
C PHE A 38 7.75 -39.13 -16.49
N PHE A 39 8.55 -39.40 -15.47
CA PHE A 39 9.14 -38.38 -14.62
C PHE A 39 10.38 -37.81 -15.30
N GLY A 40 10.20 -36.73 -16.05
CA GLY A 40 11.28 -36.01 -16.70
C GLY A 40 11.64 -34.68 -16.01
N PRO A 41 12.47 -33.85 -16.66
CA PRO A 41 12.88 -32.56 -16.13
C PRO A 41 11.71 -31.61 -15.86
N SER A 42 10.62 -31.64 -16.64
CA SER A 42 9.48 -30.74 -16.41
C SER A 42 8.72 -31.11 -15.14
N THR A 43 8.57 -32.40 -14.87
CA THR A 43 7.94 -32.90 -13.63
C THR A 43 8.80 -32.54 -12.40
N ARG A 44 10.14 -32.59 -12.52
CA ARG A 44 11.05 -32.17 -11.45
C ARG A 44 10.93 -30.68 -11.15
N GLU A 45 10.88 -29.83 -12.17
CA GLU A 45 10.71 -28.38 -12.01
C GLU A 45 9.37 -28.04 -11.35
N ALA A 46 8.30 -28.73 -11.76
CA ALA A 46 6.98 -28.59 -11.14
C ALA A 46 7.00 -28.96 -9.64
N ILE A 47 7.70 -30.03 -9.25
CA ILE A 47 7.83 -30.42 -7.84
C ILE A 47 8.69 -29.42 -7.07
N SER A 48 9.80 -28.96 -7.66
CA SER A 48 10.66 -27.95 -7.04
C SER A 48 9.91 -26.63 -6.80
N GLY A 49 9.08 -26.22 -7.76
CA GLY A 49 8.21 -25.06 -7.62
C GLY A 49 7.16 -25.24 -6.52
N PHE A 50 6.54 -26.42 -6.44
CA PHE A 50 5.59 -26.76 -5.37
C PHE A 50 6.26 -26.76 -3.98
N GLN A 51 7.44 -27.37 -3.86
CA GLN A 51 8.21 -27.39 -2.62
C GLN A 51 8.63 -25.99 -2.18
N LYS A 52 9.02 -25.13 -3.13
CA LYS A 52 9.32 -23.72 -2.86
C LYS A 52 8.09 -22.94 -2.41
N ALA A 53 6.93 -23.18 -3.03
CA ALA A 53 5.68 -22.53 -2.66
C ALA A 53 5.22 -22.92 -1.23
N HIS A 54 5.53 -24.15 -0.81
CA HIS A 54 5.14 -24.68 0.50
C HIS A 54 6.27 -24.75 1.54
N GLY A 55 7.43 -24.12 1.29
CA GLY A 55 8.53 -23.99 2.26
C GLY A 55 9.24 -25.29 2.62
N ILE A 56 9.26 -26.28 1.71
CA ILE A 56 9.94 -27.58 1.88
C ILE A 56 11.36 -27.51 1.29
N ASP A 57 12.32 -28.19 1.92
CA ASP A 57 13.69 -28.32 1.43
C ASP A 57 13.73 -28.98 0.04
N GLN A 58 14.37 -28.31 -0.93
CA GLN A 58 14.42 -28.67 -2.35
C GLN A 58 15.32 -29.88 -2.65
N SER A 59 16.07 -30.39 -1.66
CA SER A 59 16.93 -31.57 -1.81
C SER A 59 16.17 -32.91 -1.76
N CYS A 60 14.89 -32.88 -1.39
CA CYS A 60 14.06 -34.07 -1.19
C CYS A 60 13.23 -34.37 -2.46
N GLU A 61 13.76 -35.18 -3.37
CA GLU A 61 13.19 -35.36 -4.72
C GLU A 61 11.73 -35.87 -4.73
N VAL A 62 11.29 -36.72 -3.78
CA VAL A 62 9.89 -36.92 -3.37
C VAL A 62 9.91 -37.53 -1.95
N CYS A 63 9.82 -36.69 -0.91
CA CYS A 63 9.76 -37.16 0.47
C CYS A 63 8.31 -37.36 0.94
N GLU A 64 8.10 -38.20 1.95
CA GLU A 64 6.79 -38.55 2.50
C GLU A 64 5.95 -37.31 2.88
N LYS A 65 6.62 -36.23 3.31
CA LYS A 65 6.00 -34.92 3.56
C LYS A 65 5.44 -34.24 2.31
N THR A 66 6.10 -34.35 1.16
CA THR A 66 5.62 -33.82 -0.12
C THR A 66 4.43 -34.63 -0.63
N ALA A 67 4.46 -35.96 -0.47
CA ALA A 67 3.35 -36.85 -0.82
C ALA A 67 2.07 -36.54 -0.02
N VAL A 68 2.22 -36.23 1.28
CA VAL A 68 1.11 -35.86 2.17
C VAL A 68 0.54 -34.47 1.82
N LEU A 69 1.38 -33.49 1.51
CA LEU A 69 0.93 -32.14 1.11
C LEU A 69 0.24 -32.13 -0.27
N LEU A 70 0.63 -33.03 -1.18
CA LEU A 70 -0.06 -33.25 -2.46
C LEU A 70 -1.40 -34.00 -2.32
N LEU A 71 -1.69 -34.61 -1.17
CA LEU A 71 -2.99 -35.25 -0.88
C LEU A 71 -4.00 -34.27 -0.26
N SER A 72 -3.56 -33.07 0.14
CA SER A 72 -4.43 -32.04 0.71
C SER A 72 -5.05 -31.19 -0.40
N PRO A 73 -6.37 -30.90 -0.35
CA PRO A 73 -7.02 -30.05 -1.35
C PRO A 73 -6.42 -28.63 -1.33
N PRO A 74 -6.34 -27.94 -2.49
CA PRO A 74 -5.68 -26.64 -2.59
C PRO A 74 -6.45 -25.58 -1.80
N GLU A 75 -5.83 -25.11 -0.73
CA GLU A 75 -6.22 -23.90 -0.02
C GLU A 75 -6.00 -22.72 -0.97
N THR A 76 -7.11 -22.06 -1.34
CA THR A 76 -7.17 -21.01 -2.34
C THR A 76 -6.26 -19.83 -1.96
N ALA A 77 -5.16 -19.69 -2.69
CA ALA A 77 -4.27 -18.55 -2.55
C ALA A 77 -3.72 -18.09 -3.92
N VAL A 78 -4.18 -16.89 -4.30
CA VAL A 78 -3.40 -15.84 -4.96
C VAL A 78 -3.14 -16.00 -6.48
N PHE A 79 -3.98 -15.30 -7.24
CA PHE A 79 -3.77 -14.92 -8.63
C PHE A 79 -2.86 -13.69 -8.73
N ARG A 80 -1.77 -13.76 -9.51
CA ARG A 80 -1.09 -12.62 -10.15
C ARG A 80 -0.21 -13.08 -11.35
N PRO A 81 0.11 -12.18 -12.31
CA PRO A 81 -0.40 -12.27 -13.69
C PRO A 81 0.68 -12.45 -14.77
N GLY A 82 0.29 -12.86 -15.99
CA GLY A 82 1.18 -12.85 -17.17
C GLY A 82 0.64 -13.47 -18.46
N THR A 83 0.06 -12.62 -19.33
CA THR A 83 0.15 -12.62 -20.81
C THR A 83 -0.35 -13.79 -21.71
N LYS A 84 -1.53 -13.55 -22.32
CA LYS A 84 -1.88 -13.56 -23.79
C LYS A 84 -2.02 -14.92 -24.57
N PRO A 85 -2.77 -14.99 -25.71
CA PRO A 85 -4.23 -15.20 -25.79
C PRO A 85 -4.73 -16.33 -26.76
N MET A 86 -6.03 -16.68 -26.64
CA MET A 86 -6.96 -17.35 -27.61
C MET A 86 -6.74 -18.86 -27.93
N PRO A 87 -7.73 -19.64 -28.45
CA PRO A 87 -8.97 -19.24 -29.14
C PRO A 87 -10.29 -19.94 -28.68
N ALA A 88 -11.34 -19.61 -29.43
CA ALA A 88 -12.77 -19.79 -29.20
C ALA A 88 -13.34 -21.24 -29.18
N SER A 89 -14.47 -21.39 -28.49
CA SER A 89 -15.63 -22.20 -28.92
C SER A 89 -16.87 -21.67 -28.20
N THR A 90 -17.72 -20.88 -28.85
CA THR A 90 -18.89 -21.29 -29.67
C THR A 90 -20.01 -21.91 -28.82
N VAL A 91 -21.01 -21.09 -28.48
CA VAL A 91 -22.39 -21.53 -28.27
C VAL A 91 -23.33 -20.60 -29.04
N VAL A 92 -24.02 -21.25 -29.99
CA VAL A 92 -25.15 -20.91 -30.88
C VAL A 92 -26.09 -19.82 -30.34
N VAL A 93 -26.19 -18.65 -30.98
CA VAL A 93 -27.15 -18.21 -32.02
C VAL A 93 -28.64 -18.46 -31.69
N GLY A 94 -29.26 -17.44 -31.11
CA GLY A 94 -30.66 -17.07 -31.35
C GLY A 94 -30.66 -15.62 -31.83
N ALA A 95 -31.06 -15.40 -33.07
CA ALA A 95 -30.95 -14.13 -33.77
C ALA A 95 -32.03 -13.12 -33.32
N ASP A 96 -31.60 -11.89 -32.97
CA ASP A 96 -32.32 -10.67 -33.31
C ASP A 96 -31.29 -9.59 -33.66
N VAL A 97 -31.18 -9.27 -34.94
CA VAL A 97 -30.23 -8.32 -35.52
C VAL A 97 -30.97 -7.03 -35.78
N SER A 98 -30.99 -6.14 -34.78
CA SER A 98 -31.21 -4.70 -34.97
C SER A 98 -30.97 -3.96 -33.64
N ARG A 99 -29.73 -3.52 -33.41
CA ARG A 99 -29.39 -2.31 -32.63
C ARG A 99 -27.87 -2.12 -32.63
N PHE A 100 -27.42 -1.12 -33.40
CA PHE A 100 -26.07 -0.56 -33.31
C PHE A 100 -25.73 -0.16 -31.86
N PRO A 101 -24.44 -0.19 -31.46
CA PRO A 101 -24.03 0.12 -30.09
C PRO A 101 -24.36 1.57 -29.74
N ARG A 102 -24.91 1.79 -28.55
CA ARG A 102 -25.03 3.13 -27.98
C ARG A 102 -23.64 3.77 -27.92
N PRO A 103 -23.51 5.07 -28.25
CA PRO A 103 -22.33 5.84 -27.88
C PRO A 103 -22.12 5.76 -26.36
N LEU A 104 -20.86 5.86 -25.92
CA LEU A 104 -20.51 6.06 -24.52
C LEU A 104 -21.45 7.11 -23.88
N PRO A 105 -21.93 6.90 -22.64
CA PRO A 105 -22.67 7.94 -21.95
C PRO A 105 -21.77 9.19 -21.87
N ASP A 106 -22.26 10.29 -22.44
CA ASP A 106 -21.61 11.59 -22.34
C ASP A 106 -21.30 11.87 -20.87
N ALA A 107 -20.05 12.26 -20.59
CA ALA A 107 -19.67 12.80 -19.29
C ALA A 107 -20.69 13.89 -18.91
N PRO A 108 -21.09 14.02 -17.63
CA PRO A 108 -22.10 14.99 -17.25
C PRO A 108 -21.65 16.39 -17.66
N SER A 109 -22.29 16.92 -18.69
CA SER A 109 -22.13 18.29 -19.15
C SER A 109 -22.71 19.20 -18.08
N ARG A 110 -21.83 19.67 -17.19
CA ARG A 110 -22.17 20.69 -16.19
C ARG A 110 -22.66 21.94 -16.92
N PRO A 111 -23.67 22.68 -16.40
CA PRO A 111 -24.35 23.72 -17.16
C PRO A 111 -23.36 24.78 -17.65
N LEU A 112 -23.41 25.07 -18.96
CA LEU A 112 -22.73 26.21 -19.56
C LEU A 112 -23.34 27.50 -18.98
N PRO A 113 -22.51 28.46 -18.51
CA PRO A 113 -22.97 29.82 -18.30
C PRO A 113 -23.43 30.41 -19.65
N PRO A 114 -24.38 31.37 -19.66
CA PRO A 114 -24.97 31.89 -20.88
C PRO A 114 -23.92 32.58 -21.75
N ASP A 115 -24.06 32.39 -23.06
CA ASP A 115 -23.24 32.95 -24.14
C ASP A 115 -23.04 34.47 -24.00
N GLY A 116 -21.79 34.88 -24.14
CA GLY A 116 -21.42 36.28 -24.36
C GLY A 116 -19.91 36.40 -24.54
N ASP A 117 -19.41 36.34 -25.79
CA ASP A 117 -18.06 36.69 -26.31
C ASP A 117 -16.79 36.31 -25.52
N LEU A 118 -16.91 35.61 -24.40
CA LEU A 118 -15.81 35.22 -23.54
C LEU A 118 -15.22 33.92 -24.06
N SER A 119 -13.94 33.97 -24.38
CA SER A 119 -13.17 32.78 -24.67
C SER A 119 -12.92 32.01 -23.37
N ARG A 120 -12.61 30.72 -23.45
CA ARG A 120 -12.46 29.86 -22.27
C ARG A 120 -11.20 29.01 -22.38
N VAL A 121 -10.41 28.99 -21.31
CA VAL A 121 -9.39 27.95 -21.09
C VAL A 121 -9.95 26.95 -20.10
N GLU A 122 -9.88 25.68 -20.44
CA GLU A 122 -10.25 24.59 -19.54
C GLU A 122 -9.26 23.44 -19.62
N GLY A 123 -9.27 22.58 -18.61
CA GLY A 123 -8.44 21.39 -18.62
C GLY A 123 -8.38 20.71 -17.27
N ARG A 124 -7.51 19.71 -17.20
CA ARG A 124 -7.22 18.98 -15.95
C ARG A 124 -5.80 19.23 -15.51
N ILE A 125 -5.65 19.34 -14.20
CA ILE A 125 -4.38 19.56 -13.54
C ILE A 125 -4.10 18.44 -12.55
N PHE A 126 -2.90 17.89 -12.66
CA PHE A 126 -2.41 16.84 -11.77
C PHE A 126 -1.12 17.30 -11.14
N PHE A 127 -0.81 16.83 -9.94
CA PHE A 127 0.56 16.92 -9.44
C PHE A 127 1.47 15.95 -10.21
N ASP A 128 2.78 16.19 -10.19
CA ASP A 128 3.79 15.27 -10.75
C ASP A 128 3.72 13.85 -10.14
N HIS A 129 3.24 13.73 -8.90
CA HIS A 129 2.93 12.47 -8.22
C HIS A 129 1.57 11.86 -8.61
N GLY A 130 0.94 12.35 -9.68
CA GLY A 130 -0.24 11.76 -10.33
C GLY A 130 -1.58 11.97 -9.65
N LEU A 131 -1.63 12.62 -8.47
CA LEU A 131 -2.91 12.95 -7.83
C LEU A 131 -3.53 14.21 -8.45
N PRO A 132 -4.87 14.32 -8.51
CA PRO A 132 -5.53 15.54 -8.94
C PRO A 132 -5.10 16.73 -8.09
N ALA A 133 -4.81 17.85 -8.74
CA ALA A 133 -4.38 19.05 -8.04
C ALA A 133 -5.57 19.83 -7.48
N ASN A 134 -6.18 19.30 -6.41
CA ASN A 134 -7.36 19.89 -5.76
C ASN A 134 -7.04 21.19 -5.00
N GLY A 135 -7.88 22.21 -5.20
CA GLY A 135 -7.89 23.43 -4.39
C GLY A 135 -6.62 24.27 -4.57
N VAL A 136 -5.98 24.13 -5.72
CA VAL A 136 -4.78 24.87 -6.12
C VAL A 136 -5.21 26.15 -6.83
N SER A 137 -4.62 27.28 -6.45
CA SER A 137 -4.90 28.58 -7.08
C SER A 137 -4.14 28.71 -8.40
N LEU A 138 -4.87 28.91 -9.49
CA LEU A 138 -4.33 29.16 -10.83
C LEU A 138 -4.60 30.59 -11.26
N ARG A 139 -3.58 31.22 -11.84
CA ARG A 139 -3.66 32.55 -12.47
C ARG A 139 -3.40 32.43 -13.96
N LEU A 140 -4.28 33.03 -14.75
CA LEU A 140 -4.14 33.11 -16.20
C LEU A 140 -3.58 34.48 -16.58
N TYR A 141 -2.49 34.49 -17.34
CA TYR A 141 -1.84 35.69 -17.85
C TYR A 141 -1.90 35.75 -19.37
N SER A 142 -2.07 36.95 -19.91
CA SER A 142 -1.87 37.28 -21.32
C SER A 142 -0.49 37.92 -21.48
N LYS A 143 0.41 37.30 -22.24
CA LYS A 143 1.73 37.83 -22.60
C LYS A 143 1.62 38.74 -23.82
N GLY A 144 2.21 39.93 -23.72
CA GLY A 144 2.33 40.92 -24.78
C GLY A 144 3.78 41.13 -25.21
N PHE A 145 3.96 41.97 -26.22
CA PHE A 145 5.29 42.38 -26.69
C PHE A 145 6.07 43.11 -25.58
N GLY A 146 7.40 42.95 -25.56
CA GLY A 146 8.27 43.62 -24.59
C GLY A 146 8.17 43.11 -23.15
N GLY A 147 7.64 41.91 -22.94
CA GLY A 147 7.47 41.33 -21.60
C GLY A 147 6.25 41.86 -20.84
N ALA A 148 5.35 42.60 -21.51
CA ALA A 148 4.10 43.04 -20.89
C ALA A 148 3.24 41.83 -20.48
N GLU A 149 2.76 41.81 -19.24
CA GLU A 149 1.88 40.75 -18.74
C GLU A 149 0.58 41.35 -18.23
N ARG A 150 -0.55 40.78 -18.62
CA ARG A 150 -1.87 41.18 -18.12
C ARG A 150 -2.56 39.97 -17.49
N ARG A 151 -2.84 40.05 -16.19
CA ARG A 151 -3.65 39.02 -15.50
C ARG A 151 -5.08 39.05 -16.01
N LEU A 152 -5.56 37.92 -16.52
CA LEU A 152 -6.92 37.77 -17.06
C LEU A 152 -7.91 37.29 -15.99
N GLY A 153 -7.44 36.46 -15.05
CA GLY A 153 -8.27 35.93 -13.98
C GLY A 153 -7.52 34.98 -13.05
N GLU A 154 -8.21 34.57 -11.99
CA GLU A 154 -7.75 33.60 -11.00
C GLU A 154 -8.89 32.61 -10.70
N ILE A 155 -8.56 31.33 -10.52
CA ILE A 155 -9.51 30.29 -10.11
C ILE A 155 -8.85 29.29 -9.16
N LYS A 156 -9.66 28.61 -8.36
CA LYS A 156 -9.25 27.38 -7.65
C LYS A 156 -9.77 26.16 -8.39
N THR A 157 -8.92 25.14 -8.49
CA THR A 157 -9.25 23.86 -9.09
C THR A 157 -10.19 23.06 -8.18
N ASP A 158 -11.02 22.19 -8.78
CA ASP A 158 -11.95 21.34 -8.05
C ASP A 158 -11.32 20.02 -7.54
N ASP A 159 -12.14 19.16 -6.95
CA ASP A 159 -11.69 17.89 -6.35
C ASP A 159 -11.06 16.92 -7.35
N GLN A 160 -11.39 17.04 -8.62
CA GLN A 160 -10.83 16.24 -9.70
C GLN A 160 -9.72 16.97 -10.47
N GLY A 161 -9.28 18.13 -9.97
CA GLY A 161 -8.27 18.95 -10.62
C GLY A 161 -8.77 19.58 -11.92
N PHE A 162 -10.07 19.66 -12.15
CA PHE A 162 -10.60 20.37 -13.30
C PHE A 162 -10.63 21.88 -13.03
N TYR A 163 -10.36 22.66 -14.08
CA TYR A 163 -10.45 24.11 -14.04
C TYR A 163 -11.04 24.65 -15.34
N ALA A 164 -11.67 25.81 -15.23
CA ALA A 164 -12.27 26.51 -16.34
C ALA A 164 -12.24 28.02 -16.10
N LEU A 165 -11.36 28.73 -16.80
CA LEU A 165 -11.22 30.18 -16.73
C LEU A 165 -11.79 30.84 -17.99
N PRO A 166 -12.81 31.69 -17.88
CA PRO A 166 -13.18 32.59 -18.96
C PRO A 166 -12.10 33.69 -19.11
N TYR A 167 -11.88 34.14 -20.34
CA TYR A 167 -10.99 35.26 -20.68
C TYR A 167 -11.51 36.09 -21.84
N SER A 168 -11.14 37.37 -21.85
CA SER A 168 -11.37 38.26 -22.99
C SER A 168 -10.05 38.64 -23.65
N ALA A 169 -9.97 38.37 -24.95
CA ALA A 169 -8.82 38.69 -25.79
C ALA A 169 -8.70 40.21 -26.08
N GLY A 170 -9.69 41.03 -25.69
CA GLY A 170 -9.62 42.49 -25.78
C GLY A 170 -9.39 43.03 -27.19
N GLY A 171 -9.84 42.31 -28.22
CA GLY A 171 -9.69 42.68 -29.64
C GLY A 171 -8.33 42.35 -30.28
N LYS A 172 -7.39 41.73 -29.55
CA LYS A 172 -6.10 41.24 -30.09
C LYS A 172 -5.95 39.74 -29.83
N GLN A 173 -5.01 39.07 -30.52
CA GLN A 173 -4.69 37.67 -30.21
C GLN A 173 -4.14 37.56 -28.78
N ALA A 174 -4.72 36.65 -27.98
CA ALA A 174 -4.30 36.42 -26.61
C ALA A 174 -3.18 35.36 -26.57
N ASN A 175 -2.05 35.67 -25.94
CA ASN A 175 -0.99 34.69 -25.69
C ASN A 175 -1.06 34.25 -24.24
N LEU A 176 -1.47 33.01 -24.00
CA LEU A 176 -1.88 32.57 -22.67
C LEU A 176 -0.75 31.84 -21.94
N GLU A 177 -0.58 32.16 -20.66
CA GLU A 177 0.31 31.43 -19.76
C GLU A 177 -0.45 31.17 -18.45
N VAL A 178 -0.45 29.91 -18.00
CA VAL A 178 -1.06 29.52 -16.73
C VAL A 178 0.05 29.39 -15.68
N ARG A 179 -0.17 30.02 -14.53
CA ARG A 179 0.71 29.94 -13.36
C ARG A 179 -0.05 29.39 -12.17
N VAL A 180 0.63 28.61 -11.34
CA VAL A 180 0.14 28.23 -10.02
C VAL A 180 0.67 29.19 -8.98
N VAL A 181 -0.13 29.44 -7.95
CA VAL A 181 0.27 30.18 -6.75
C VAL A 181 0.46 29.18 -5.62
N ASP A 182 1.66 29.15 -5.03
CA ASP A 182 1.93 28.32 -3.85
C ASP A 182 1.36 28.95 -2.57
N ALA A 183 1.51 28.24 -1.44
CA ALA A 183 1.02 28.70 -0.14
C ALA A 183 1.70 30.00 0.34
N GLN A 184 2.89 30.30 -0.18
CA GLN A 184 3.69 31.49 0.11
C GLN A 184 3.37 32.65 -0.83
N GLY A 185 2.45 32.45 -1.79
CA GLY A 185 2.07 33.46 -2.78
C GLY A 185 3.03 33.59 -3.97
N LYS A 186 4.03 32.71 -4.09
CA LYS A 186 4.96 32.70 -5.22
C LYS A 186 4.28 32.06 -6.43
N GLU A 187 4.44 32.71 -7.57
CA GLU A 187 3.90 32.24 -8.84
C GLU A 187 4.90 31.35 -9.56
N ILE A 188 4.46 30.17 -9.98
CA ILE A 188 5.27 29.22 -10.76
C ILE A 188 4.56 28.99 -12.11
N PRO A 189 5.23 29.25 -13.25
CA PRO A 189 4.65 28.98 -14.56
C PRO A 189 4.50 27.47 -14.78
N LEU A 190 3.28 27.05 -15.16
CA LEU A 190 2.95 25.65 -15.42
C LEU A 190 2.88 25.32 -16.92
N SER A 191 2.57 26.31 -17.75
CA SER A 191 2.47 26.13 -19.20
C SER A 191 3.55 26.94 -19.91
N ALA A 192 4.01 26.45 -21.05
CA ALA A 192 4.60 27.33 -22.04
C ALA A 192 3.55 28.38 -22.48
N THR A 193 4.00 29.54 -22.95
CA THR A 193 3.09 30.53 -23.54
C THR A 193 2.41 29.92 -24.76
N LYS A 194 1.08 29.78 -24.70
CA LYS A 194 0.27 29.40 -25.85
C LYS A 194 -0.03 30.64 -26.68
N PHE A 195 0.64 30.76 -27.82
CA PHE A 195 0.44 31.86 -28.75
C PHE A 195 -0.90 31.74 -29.47
N ASN A 196 -1.55 32.88 -29.72
CA ASN A 196 -2.75 32.99 -30.54
C ASN A 196 -3.90 32.07 -30.09
N ALA A 197 -4.20 32.10 -28.79
CA ALA A 197 -5.28 31.33 -28.21
C ALA A 197 -6.64 31.66 -28.84
N GLY A 198 -7.40 30.63 -29.20
CA GLY A 198 -8.71 30.70 -29.84
C GLY A 198 -9.85 31.05 -28.89
N LYS A 199 -11.08 30.63 -29.20
CA LYS A 199 -12.25 30.82 -28.33
C LYS A 199 -12.36 29.77 -27.22
N GLN A 200 -11.89 28.55 -27.49
CA GLN A 200 -11.88 27.45 -26.53
C GLN A 200 -10.52 26.78 -26.58
N GLU A 201 -9.85 26.74 -25.44
CA GLU A 201 -8.52 26.18 -25.31
C GLU A 201 -8.48 25.11 -24.24
N LYS A 202 -7.97 23.93 -24.61
CA LYS A 202 -7.76 22.82 -23.70
C LYS A 202 -6.28 22.75 -23.31
N LEU A 203 -6.00 22.96 -22.02
CA LEU A 203 -4.65 22.92 -21.46
C LEU A 203 -4.63 21.97 -20.27
N ASN A 204 -4.00 20.81 -20.42
CA ASN A 204 -3.75 19.92 -19.29
C ASN A 204 -2.37 20.25 -18.71
N LEU A 205 -2.29 20.39 -17.39
CA LEU A 205 -1.12 20.92 -16.71
C LEU A 205 -0.64 19.98 -15.61
N VAL A 206 0.65 20.10 -15.29
CA VAL A 206 1.27 19.34 -14.20
C VAL A 206 1.85 20.31 -13.18
N VAL A 207 1.45 20.18 -11.92
CA VAL A 207 1.94 20.99 -10.80
C VAL A 207 3.13 20.26 -10.16
N PRO A 208 4.28 20.93 -9.99
CA PRO A 208 5.39 20.33 -9.26
C PRO A 208 5.06 20.06 -7.79
N ALA A 209 5.59 18.98 -7.22
CA ALA A 209 5.47 18.66 -5.79
C ALA A 209 6.01 19.77 -4.87
N SER A 210 6.86 20.68 -5.37
CA SER A 210 7.33 21.84 -4.59
C SER A 210 6.21 22.78 -4.15
N VAL A 211 5.09 22.80 -4.88
CA VAL A 211 3.90 23.61 -4.54
C VAL A 211 3.12 22.98 -3.39
N ARG A 212 2.99 21.66 -3.44
CA ARG A 212 2.36 20.86 -2.38
C ARG A 212 2.97 19.47 -2.39
N PRO A 213 3.82 19.14 -1.41
CA PRO A 213 4.39 17.81 -1.30
C PRO A 213 3.31 16.76 -1.09
N LEU A 214 3.61 15.53 -1.49
CA LEU A 214 2.77 14.39 -1.21
C LEU A 214 2.69 14.17 0.31
N ALA A 215 1.48 14.12 0.85
CA ALA A 215 1.26 13.81 2.27
C ALA A 215 1.81 12.40 2.60
N ALA A 216 2.21 12.22 3.86
CA ALA A 216 2.78 10.95 4.32
C ALA A 216 1.81 9.78 4.11
N GLU A 217 2.33 8.58 3.86
CA GLU A 217 1.53 7.38 3.59
C GLU A 217 0.43 7.17 4.63
N TYR A 218 0.76 7.23 5.92
CA TYR A 218 -0.22 7.05 7.00
C TYR A 218 -1.36 8.07 6.96
N GLN A 219 -1.07 9.33 6.64
CA GLN A 219 -2.08 10.38 6.54
C GLN A 219 -3.02 10.16 5.35
N ARG A 220 -2.48 9.71 4.22
CA ARG A 220 -3.30 9.38 3.04
C ARG A 220 -4.16 8.15 3.30
N LEU A 221 -3.58 7.10 3.87
CA LEU A 221 -4.27 5.86 4.24
C LEU A 221 -5.43 6.16 5.19
N THR A 222 -5.16 6.80 6.33
CA THR A 222 -6.20 7.12 7.32
C THR A 222 -7.23 8.11 6.78
N GLY A 223 -6.82 9.07 5.94
CA GLY A 223 -7.75 10.00 5.29
C GLY A 223 -8.73 9.31 4.33
N ASP A 224 -8.31 8.25 3.64
CA ASP A 224 -9.21 7.45 2.80
C ASP A 224 -10.05 6.46 3.60
N LEU A 225 -9.47 5.84 4.65
CA LEU A 225 -10.21 4.96 5.55
C LEU A 225 -11.32 5.72 6.30
N ALA A 226 -11.05 6.94 6.76
CA ALA A 226 -12.01 7.80 7.47
C ALA A 226 -13.23 8.20 6.61
N LYS A 227 -13.19 8.01 5.29
CA LYS A 227 -14.37 8.19 4.41
C LYS A 227 -15.30 6.98 4.43
N GLN A 228 -14.82 5.83 4.92
CA GLN A 228 -15.54 4.55 4.92
C GLN A 228 -15.98 4.13 6.33
N ILE A 229 -15.40 4.72 7.38
CA ILE A 229 -15.69 4.39 8.78
C ILE A 229 -15.95 5.67 9.57
N ASP A 230 -16.86 5.61 10.54
CA ASP A 230 -17.25 6.78 11.34
C ASP A 230 -16.09 7.29 12.22
N GLU A 231 -15.36 6.38 12.88
CA GLU A 231 -14.22 6.72 13.73
C GLU A 231 -13.01 5.81 13.47
N LEU A 232 -11.82 6.40 13.34
CA LEU A 232 -10.56 5.65 13.16
C LEU A 232 -10.18 4.77 14.36
N SER A 233 -10.69 5.07 15.56
CA SER A 233 -10.53 4.26 16.77
C SER A 233 -11.10 2.84 16.60
N THR A 234 -12.15 2.69 15.79
CA THR A 234 -12.82 1.41 15.53
C THR A 234 -11.92 0.41 14.79
N LEU A 235 -10.86 0.88 14.13
CA LEU A 235 -9.89 0.04 13.44
C LEU A 235 -9.22 -0.98 14.38
N ALA A 236 -9.12 -0.68 15.68
CA ALA A 236 -8.58 -1.60 16.68
C ALA A 236 -9.41 -2.89 16.83
N GLY A 237 -10.70 -2.85 16.48
CA GLY A 237 -11.63 -3.97 16.56
C GLY A 237 -11.84 -4.71 15.24
N THR A 238 -11.03 -4.44 14.23
CA THR A 238 -11.09 -5.12 12.93
C THR A 238 -10.83 -6.61 13.06
N ARG A 239 -11.57 -7.40 12.28
CA ARG A 239 -11.43 -8.85 12.19
C ARG A 239 -11.49 -9.28 10.72
N GLU A 240 -10.69 -10.30 10.42
CA GLU A 240 -10.73 -11.02 9.16
C GLU A 240 -10.88 -12.52 9.50
N SER A 241 -12.11 -13.03 9.37
CA SER A 241 -12.52 -14.42 9.56
C SER A 241 -13.62 -14.78 8.55
N ASP A 242 -14.08 -16.02 8.55
CA ASP A 242 -15.17 -16.48 7.68
C ASP A 242 -16.48 -15.71 7.92
N GLU A 243 -16.71 -15.23 9.14
CA GLU A 243 -17.91 -14.49 9.53
C GLU A 243 -17.77 -12.96 9.38
N ARG A 244 -16.54 -12.43 9.37
CA ARG A 244 -16.30 -10.97 9.34
C ARG A 244 -15.05 -10.64 8.54
N GLN A 245 -15.23 -9.88 7.45
CA GLN A 245 -14.18 -9.56 6.48
C GLN A 245 -13.90 -8.05 6.42
N ASP A 246 -13.58 -7.44 7.56
CA ASP A 246 -13.44 -5.97 7.63
C ASP A 246 -12.29 -5.45 6.76
N LEU A 247 -11.15 -6.17 6.71
CA LEU A 247 -9.99 -5.74 5.95
C LEU A 247 -10.26 -5.85 4.45
N THR A 248 -10.94 -6.92 4.04
CA THR A 248 -11.38 -7.10 2.65
C THR A 248 -12.33 -5.99 2.23
N LEU A 249 -13.30 -5.61 3.07
CA LEU A 249 -14.23 -4.52 2.78
C LEU A 249 -13.49 -3.18 2.61
N LEU A 250 -12.60 -2.83 3.54
CA LEU A 250 -11.83 -1.58 3.47
C LEU A 250 -10.87 -1.55 2.27
N HIS A 251 -10.25 -2.70 1.95
CA HIS A 251 -9.41 -2.85 0.77
C HIS A 251 -10.22 -2.59 -0.52
N GLN A 252 -11.39 -3.22 -0.68
CA GLN A 252 -12.22 -3.04 -1.87
C GLN A 252 -12.77 -1.62 -1.98
N ALA A 253 -13.14 -0.99 -0.87
CA ALA A 253 -13.70 0.36 -0.85
C ALA A 253 -12.65 1.44 -1.17
N THR A 254 -11.41 1.26 -0.73
CA THR A 254 -10.38 2.32 -0.81
C THR A 254 -9.28 2.04 -1.82
N GLY A 255 -9.08 0.78 -2.24
CA GLY A 255 -7.99 0.36 -3.11
C GLY A 255 -6.61 0.26 -2.42
N TRP A 256 -6.51 0.56 -1.12
CA TRP A 256 -5.27 0.42 -0.34
C TRP A 256 -4.94 -1.05 -0.09
N ASP A 257 -3.65 -1.41 -0.09
CA ASP A 257 -3.21 -2.78 0.21
C ASP A 257 -3.70 -3.24 1.59
N ALA A 258 -4.35 -4.41 1.64
CA ALA A 258 -4.96 -4.96 2.86
C ALA A 258 -3.96 -5.13 4.01
N ARG A 259 -2.67 -5.36 3.72
CA ARG A 259 -1.61 -5.46 4.75
C ARG A 259 -1.33 -4.12 5.41
N LEU A 260 -1.40 -3.03 4.65
CA LEU A 260 -1.24 -1.67 5.20
C LEU A 260 -2.43 -1.32 6.09
N ILE A 261 -3.64 -1.68 5.68
CA ILE A 261 -4.85 -1.53 6.49
C ILE A 261 -4.73 -2.36 7.78
N ALA A 262 -4.24 -3.60 7.69
CA ALA A 262 -3.99 -4.46 8.85
C ALA A 262 -2.94 -3.86 9.81
N PHE A 263 -1.87 -3.24 9.29
CA PHE A 263 -0.91 -2.51 10.13
C PHE A 263 -1.52 -1.30 10.82
N ALA A 264 -2.36 -0.52 10.13
CA ALA A 264 -3.05 0.62 10.75
C ALA A 264 -4.02 0.15 11.85
N ALA A 265 -4.75 -0.94 11.61
CA ALA A 265 -5.61 -1.57 12.61
C ALA A 265 -4.82 -2.06 13.84
N THR A 266 -3.72 -2.79 13.60
CA THR A 266 -2.87 -3.28 14.69
C THR A 266 -2.23 -2.14 15.46
N ALA A 267 -1.82 -1.06 14.78
CA ALA A 267 -1.31 0.15 15.40
C ALA A 267 -2.38 0.84 16.26
N SER A 268 -3.62 0.94 15.79
CA SER A 268 -4.75 1.46 16.56
C SER A 268 -4.99 0.64 17.83
N LYS A 269 -4.97 -0.69 17.72
CA LYS A 269 -5.08 -1.61 18.87
C LYS A 269 -3.94 -1.40 19.87
N LEU A 270 -2.70 -1.52 19.43
CA LEU A 270 -1.53 -1.40 20.31
C LEU A 270 -1.38 0.00 20.90
N SER A 271 -1.85 1.05 20.22
CA SER A 271 -1.78 2.42 20.74
C SER A 271 -2.55 2.57 22.06
N THR A 272 -3.74 1.95 22.16
CA THR A 272 -4.53 1.98 23.40
C THR A 272 -3.87 1.19 24.54
N GLU A 273 -3.14 0.13 24.21
CA GLU A 273 -2.47 -0.73 25.20
C GLU A 273 -1.09 -0.24 25.64
N THR A 274 -0.41 0.55 24.82
CA THR A 274 0.99 0.94 25.03
C THR A 274 1.17 2.44 25.28
N GLY A 275 0.18 3.26 24.93
CA GLY A 275 0.28 4.72 24.96
C GLY A 275 1.14 5.31 23.84
N ILE A 276 1.69 4.49 22.95
CA ILE A 276 2.47 4.95 21.79
C ILE A 276 1.50 5.43 20.69
N PRO A 277 1.75 6.57 20.03
CA PRO A 277 0.91 7.05 18.94
C PRO A 277 0.74 6.06 17.78
N GLN A 278 -0.45 6.05 17.17
CA GLN A 278 -0.80 5.11 16.09
C GLN A 278 0.08 5.26 14.84
N ASP A 279 0.39 6.50 14.46
CA ASP A 279 1.27 6.80 13.31
C ASP A 279 2.67 6.21 13.52
N THR A 280 3.18 6.32 14.74
CA THR A 280 4.46 5.77 15.16
C THR A 280 4.45 4.25 15.09
N LEU A 281 3.47 3.58 15.70
CA LEU A 281 3.36 2.12 15.66
C LEU A 281 3.23 1.61 14.22
N TYR A 282 2.40 2.28 13.40
CA TYR A 282 2.29 1.99 11.97
C TYR A 282 3.64 2.07 11.27
N ALA A 283 4.41 3.14 11.51
CA ALA A 283 5.74 3.32 10.96
C ALA A 283 6.72 2.22 11.37
N LEU A 284 6.68 1.77 12.63
CA LEU A 284 7.52 0.68 13.12
C LEU A 284 7.22 -0.63 12.40
N PHE A 285 5.94 -1.01 12.28
CA PHE A 285 5.53 -2.23 11.57
C PHE A 285 5.89 -2.14 10.09
N ARG A 286 5.69 -0.97 9.49
CA ARG A 286 6.08 -0.67 8.11
C ARG A 286 7.58 -0.73 7.87
N ALA A 287 8.39 -0.46 8.88
CA ALA A 287 9.84 -0.61 8.85
C ALA A 287 10.31 -2.03 9.18
N GLY A 288 9.39 -2.96 9.46
CA GLY A 288 9.67 -4.37 9.72
C GLY A 288 9.86 -4.73 11.20
N LEU A 289 9.51 -3.86 12.14
CA LEU A 289 9.48 -4.22 13.56
C LEU A 289 8.28 -5.13 13.87
N PRO A 290 8.38 -5.98 14.91
CA PRO A 290 7.30 -6.87 15.29
C PRO A 290 6.01 -6.13 15.64
N SER A 291 4.86 -6.70 15.23
CA SER A 291 3.52 -6.20 15.57
C SER A 291 2.91 -6.85 16.81
N ASP A 292 3.58 -7.88 17.36
CA ASP A 292 3.23 -8.46 18.66
C ASP A 292 3.76 -7.58 19.81
N LYS A 293 2.93 -7.38 20.83
CA LYS A 293 3.24 -6.51 21.97
C LYS A 293 4.47 -6.97 22.75
N GLN A 294 4.59 -8.28 23.01
CA GLN A 294 5.73 -8.81 23.77
C GLN A 294 7.00 -8.67 22.96
N GLN A 295 6.99 -9.11 21.70
CA GLN A 295 8.16 -9.00 20.83
C GLN A 295 8.60 -7.55 20.62
N LEU A 296 7.65 -6.64 20.43
CA LEU A 296 7.93 -5.21 20.29
C LEU A 296 8.60 -4.64 21.55
N ALA A 297 8.15 -5.06 22.74
CA ALA A 297 8.77 -4.65 23.99
C ALA A 297 10.24 -5.07 24.09
N PHE A 298 10.68 -6.16 23.46
CA PHE A 298 12.10 -6.58 23.46
C PHE A 298 12.95 -5.92 22.37
N VAL A 299 12.36 -5.08 21.51
CA VAL A 299 13.13 -4.28 20.54
C VAL A 299 13.92 -3.20 21.28
N SER A 300 15.17 -3.00 20.88
CA SER A 300 16.03 -1.93 21.41
C SER A 300 15.58 -0.56 20.92
N VAL A 301 15.66 0.45 21.78
CA VAL A 301 15.32 1.85 21.46
C VAL A 301 16.07 2.35 20.23
N GLY A 302 17.37 2.04 20.09
CA GLY A 302 18.15 2.44 18.92
C GLY A 302 17.71 1.77 17.61
N ALA A 303 17.05 0.60 17.66
CA ALA A 303 16.46 -0.01 16.46
C ALA A 303 15.12 0.66 16.09
N MET A 304 14.32 1.02 17.10
CA MET A 304 13.10 1.81 16.95
C MET A 304 13.41 3.19 16.36
N GLU A 305 14.41 3.91 16.89
CA GLU A 305 14.83 5.22 16.36
C GLU A 305 15.28 5.12 14.89
N LYS A 306 16.14 4.14 14.56
CA LYS A 306 16.57 3.89 13.18
C LYS A 306 15.40 3.56 12.25
N ALA A 307 14.42 2.80 12.73
CA ALA A 307 13.22 2.49 11.98
C ALA A 307 12.37 3.73 11.69
N LEU A 308 12.20 4.63 12.67
CA LEU A 308 11.46 5.88 12.49
C LEU A 308 12.16 6.84 11.53
N VAL A 309 13.50 6.95 11.60
CA VAL A 309 14.27 7.76 10.64
C VAL A 309 14.04 7.27 9.23
N LYS A 310 14.18 5.95 8.99
CA LYS A 310 13.90 5.34 7.68
C LYS A 310 12.45 5.56 7.23
N ALA A 311 11.49 5.46 8.15
CA ALA A 311 10.08 5.67 7.82
C ALA A 311 9.77 7.12 7.44
N ARG A 312 10.43 8.10 8.07
CA ARG A 312 10.35 9.52 7.68
C ARG A 312 10.98 9.77 6.32
N GLU A 313 12.17 9.26 6.08
CA GLU A 313 12.88 9.39 4.78
C GLU A 313 12.09 8.76 3.64
N ALA A 314 11.38 7.65 3.90
CA ALA A 314 10.52 6.98 2.93
C ALA A 314 9.13 7.65 2.77
N GLY A 315 8.83 8.74 3.48
CA GLY A 315 7.54 9.42 3.42
C GLY A 315 6.37 8.62 3.99
N ILE A 316 6.63 7.66 4.88
CA ILE A 316 5.59 6.82 5.50
C ILE A 316 4.84 7.60 6.58
N VAL A 317 5.59 8.37 7.37
CA VAL A 317 5.08 9.24 8.44
C VAL A 317 5.81 10.58 8.44
N SER A 318 5.12 11.61 8.92
CA SER A 318 5.66 12.95 9.09
C SER A 318 5.71 13.30 10.57
N LEU A 319 6.74 12.81 11.27
CA LEU A 319 7.00 13.12 12.68
C LEU A 319 8.06 14.22 12.81
N SER A 320 7.88 15.13 13.75
CA SER A 320 8.90 16.11 14.15
C SER A 320 9.91 15.49 15.12
N ASP A 321 11.09 16.10 15.25
CA ASP A 321 12.12 15.58 16.17
C ASP A 321 11.67 15.63 17.63
N GLN A 322 10.83 16.61 17.99
CA GLN A 322 10.19 16.68 19.31
C GLN A 322 9.20 15.52 19.54
N GLN A 323 8.42 15.15 18.53
CA GLN A 323 7.53 13.99 18.61
C GLN A 323 8.32 12.69 18.74
N VAL A 324 9.44 12.55 18.01
CA VAL A 324 10.33 11.38 18.13
C VAL A 324 10.92 11.27 19.54
N ALA A 325 11.32 12.39 20.15
CA ALA A 325 11.80 12.38 21.54
C ALA A 325 10.72 11.95 22.53
N GLY A 326 9.47 12.44 22.37
CA GLY A 326 8.35 12.00 23.21
C GLY A 326 8.01 10.51 23.03
N VAL A 327 8.06 10.04 21.77
CA VAL A 327 7.87 8.62 21.43
C VAL A 327 8.93 7.74 22.08
N LYS A 328 10.19 8.19 22.15
CA LYS A 328 11.27 7.45 22.78
C LYS A 328 10.94 7.15 24.24
N THR A 329 10.54 8.16 25.01
CA THR A 329 10.16 7.99 26.42
C THR A 329 8.95 7.06 26.55
N ALA A 330 7.90 7.28 25.75
CA ALA A 330 6.72 6.40 25.77
C ALA A 330 7.07 4.93 25.44
N PHE A 331 7.99 4.71 24.49
CA PHE A 331 8.45 3.37 24.12
C PHE A 331 9.28 2.73 25.23
N GLU A 332 10.17 3.48 25.88
CA GLU A 332 10.98 3.00 27.01
C GLU A 332 10.10 2.58 28.19
N ASP A 333 9.10 3.40 28.53
CA ASP A 333 8.16 3.10 29.61
C ASP A 333 7.29 1.89 29.29
N PHE A 334 6.74 1.81 28.07
CA PHE A 334 6.02 0.64 27.57
C PHE A 334 6.87 -0.64 27.63
N ALA A 335 8.09 -0.58 27.12
CA ALA A 335 8.99 -1.71 27.06
C ALA A 335 9.36 -2.18 28.46
N ARG A 336 9.66 -1.25 29.38
CA ARG A 336 9.95 -1.57 30.78
C ARG A 336 8.77 -2.24 31.46
N ALA A 337 7.59 -1.64 31.39
CA ALA A 337 6.38 -2.18 32.01
C ALA A 337 6.07 -3.59 31.49
N THR A 338 6.19 -3.80 30.17
CA THR A 338 5.92 -5.10 29.54
C THR A 338 6.95 -6.15 29.94
N ARG A 339 8.24 -5.80 29.94
CA ARG A 339 9.32 -6.71 30.35
C ARG A 339 9.24 -7.08 31.82
N ARG A 340 8.89 -6.14 32.71
CA ARG A 340 8.65 -6.42 34.14
C ARG A 340 7.49 -7.39 34.33
N ALA A 341 6.42 -7.25 33.55
CA ALA A 341 5.27 -8.14 33.61
C ALA A 341 5.52 -9.52 32.98
N ALA A 342 6.60 -9.69 32.21
CA ALA A 342 6.89 -10.95 31.54
C ALA A 342 7.15 -12.08 32.54
N LYS A 343 6.52 -13.23 32.31
CA LYS A 343 6.73 -14.47 33.06
C LYS A 343 7.36 -15.50 32.14
N ALA A 344 8.45 -16.12 32.59
CA ALA A 344 9.04 -17.23 31.86
C ALA A 344 8.08 -18.43 31.86
N PRO A 345 8.05 -19.25 30.79
CA PRO A 345 7.26 -20.48 30.77
C PRO A 345 7.58 -21.37 31.97
N GLY A 346 6.56 -21.76 32.74
CA GLY A 346 6.71 -22.56 33.97
C GLY A 346 7.10 -21.78 35.22
N ALA A 347 7.35 -20.47 35.14
CA ALA A 347 7.63 -19.62 36.30
C ALA A 347 6.35 -19.07 36.94
N LEU A 348 6.32 -19.01 38.27
CA LEU A 348 5.22 -18.42 39.04
C LEU A 348 5.34 -16.88 39.16
N SER A 349 6.57 -16.40 39.22
CA SER A 349 6.94 -14.99 39.40
C SER A 349 7.33 -14.33 38.07
N SER A 350 6.95 -13.07 37.92
CA SER A 350 7.41 -12.20 36.82
C SER A 350 8.83 -11.70 37.07
N PHE A 351 9.47 -11.17 36.02
CA PHE A 351 10.77 -10.50 36.17
C PHE A 351 10.69 -9.35 37.19
N GLY A 352 9.61 -8.57 37.17
CA GLY A 352 9.37 -7.50 38.15
C GLY A 352 9.26 -8.01 39.59
N ASP A 353 8.60 -9.16 39.82
CA ASP A 353 8.50 -9.75 41.15
C ASP A 353 9.87 -10.14 41.71
N LEU A 354 10.76 -10.68 40.86
CA LEU A 354 12.13 -11.02 41.23
C LEU A 354 12.95 -9.76 41.54
N LEU A 355 12.77 -8.71 40.73
CA LEU A 355 13.46 -7.44 40.90
C LEU A 355 13.07 -6.76 42.22
N ILE A 356 11.78 -6.75 42.58
CA ILE A 356 11.30 -6.21 43.85
C ILE A 356 11.87 -6.99 45.05
N ARG A 357 12.08 -8.30 44.91
CA ARG A 357 12.65 -9.15 45.95
C ARG A 357 14.17 -9.06 46.09
N SER A 358 14.86 -8.42 45.13
CA SER A 358 16.32 -8.28 45.14
C SER A 358 16.86 -7.33 46.23
N GLY A 359 15.99 -6.47 46.79
CA GLY A 359 16.38 -5.46 47.77
C GLY A 359 16.96 -4.18 47.15
N LEU A 360 17.00 -4.08 45.82
CA LEU A 360 17.39 -2.87 45.08
C LEU A 360 16.33 -1.78 45.19
N ASP A 361 16.76 -0.52 45.31
CA ASP A 361 15.85 0.63 45.23
C ASP A 361 15.40 0.91 43.78
N ASP A 362 14.41 1.78 43.59
CA ASP A 362 13.83 2.04 42.25
C ASP A 362 14.86 2.53 41.22
N ASN A 363 15.88 3.28 41.65
CA ASN A 363 16.92 3.79 40.76
C ASN A 363 17.90 2.67 40.38
N GLU A 364 18.28 1.83 41.34
CA GLU A 364 19.13 0.67 41.13
C GLU A 364 18.44 -0.37 40.24
N GLN A 365 17.15 -0.62 40.46
CA GLN A 365 16.30 -1.45 39.61
C GLN A 365 16.30 -0.93 38.17
N HIS A 366 16.10 0.38 37.99
CA HIS A 366 16.12 1.01 36.68
C HIS A 366 17.48 0.89 35.98
N ALA A 367 18.57 1.11 36.71
CA ALA A 367 19.93 0.97 36.19
C ALA A 367 20.23 -0.48 35.77
N PHE A 368 19.86 -1.46 36.61
CA PHE A 368 20.01 -2.88 36.30
C PHE A 368 19.25 -3.27 35.04
N GLU A 369 17.98 -2.87 34.92
CA GLU A 369 17.16 -3.16 33.74
C GLU A 369 17.73 -2.57 32.46
N SER A 370 18.19 -1.32 32.52
CA SER A 370 18.81 -0.65 31.38
C SER A 370 20.02 -1.45 30.88
N VAL A 371 20.88 -1.91 31.79
CA VAL A 371 22.04 -2.74 31.43
C VAL A 371 21.62 -4.12 30.93
N TYR A 372 20.74 -4.81 31.67
CA TYR A 372 20.30 -6.17 31.36
C TYR A 372 19.66 -6.28 29.98
N PHE A 373 18.73 -5.36 29.64
CA PHE A 373 18.05 -5.37 28.34
C PHE A 373 18.84 -4.70 27.22
N SER A 374 19.90 -3.94 27.53
CA SER A 374 20.84 -3.44 26.52
C SER A 374 21.89 -4.48 26.14
N HIS A 375 22.10 -5.50 26.97
CA HIS A 375 23.09 -6.54 26.73
C HIS A 375 22.57 -7.58 25.70
N ARG A 376 23.19 -7.62 24.51
CA ARG A 376 22.91 -8.63 23.46
C ARG A 376 23.93 -9.78 23.49
N GLY A 377 24.22 -10.31 24.67
CA GLY A 377 25.07 -11.49 24.85
C GLY A 377 24.27 -12.64 25.43
N ALA A 378 24.52 -13.87 24.96
CA ALA A 378 24.10 -15.06 25.70
C ALA A 378 24.75 -14.99 27.09
N ILE A 379 23.94 -14.97 28.14
CA ILE A 379 24.42 -15.31 29.47
C ILE A 379 24.57 -16.83 29.43
N CYS A 380 25.79 -17.27 29.12
CA CYS A 380 26.18 -18.68 29.05
C CYS A 380 25.98 -19.39 30.38
#